data_AF-B9FEA9-F1
#
_entry.id   AF-B9FEA9-F1
#
_cell.length_a   1.000
_cell.length_b   1.000
_cell.length_c   1.000
_cell.angle_alpha   90.00
_cell.angle_beta   90.00
_cell.angle_gamma   90.00
#
_symmetry.space_group_name_H-M   'P 1'
#
loop_
_entity.id
_entity.type
_entity.pdbx_description
1 polymer ?
#
loop_
_entity_poly.entity_id
_entity_poly.type
_entity_poly.pdbx_seq_one_letter_code
_entity_poly.pdbx_strand_id
1 'polypeptide(L)'
;MVAAGRERLGTDGGSGRAVAVNNVGFFFLKPAVNVTPEELSSVMAGNLESCFHLSQLVHPLLKASGKGNIVNISGISTVTGFPTLPICVFSTAKGN
;
A
#
# COMPACT_ATOMS: atom_id res chain seq x y z
N MET A 1 4.96 -11.09 -5.10
CA MET A 1 4.64 -11.40 -3.69
C MET A 1 3.29 -10.80 -3.37
N VAL A 2 2.24 -11.61 -3.35
CA VAL A 2 0.92 -11.21 -2.84
C VAL A 2 0.92 -11.51 -1.35
N ALA A 3 0.76 -10.49 -0.53
CA ALA A 3 0.41 -10.66 0.88
C ALA A 3 -0.65 -9.62 1.23
N ALA A 4 -1.89 -9.90 0.84
CA ALA A 4 -3.04 -9.39 1.59
C ALA A 4 -2.96 -10.08 2.96
N GLY A 5 -2.64 -9.30 3.99
CA GLY A 5 -2.41 -9.80 5.34
C GLY A 5 -3.67 -10.43 5.92
N ARG A 6 -3.64 -11.75 6.03
CA ARG A 6 -4.39 -12.64 6.95
C ARG A 6 -5.71 -12.07 7.51
N GLU A 7 -6.83 -12.50 6.95
CA GLU A 7 -8.15 -12.43 7.57
C GLU A 7 -8.12 -13.18 8.91
N ARG A 8 -8.18 -12.46 10.03
CA ARG A 8 -8.74 -13.00 11.26
C ARG A 8 -10.17 -12.54 11.36
N LEU A 9 -11.06 -13.21 10.63
CA LEU A 9 -12.48 -13.25 10.99
C LEU A 9 -12.64 -14.22 12.16
N GLY A 10 -12.18 -13.81 13.36
CA GLY A 10 -12.43 -14.58 14.58
C GLY A 10 -13.84 -14.30 15.08
N THR A 11 -14.68 -15.33 15.13
CA THR A 11 -16.02 -15.31 15.78
C THR A 11 -15.91 -15.61 17.28
N ASP A 12 -14.77 -15.31 17.89
CA ASP A 12 -14.39 -15.79 19.21
C ASP A 12 -14.81 -14.78 20.28
N GLY A 13 -16.12 -14.63 20.51
CA GLY A 13 -16.71 -14.13 21.78
C GLY A 13 -16.15 -12.88 22.48
N GLY A 14 -15.31 -12.04 21.85
CA GLY A 14 -14.60 -10.98 22.58
C GLY A 14 -13.86 -9.98 21.69
N SER A 15 -14.46 -8.79 21.51
CA SER A 15 -13.77 -7.50 21.23
C SER A 15 -12.81 -7.35 20.02
N GLY A 16 -12.69 -8.35 19.14
CA GLY A 16 -11.73 -8.34 18.02
C GLY A 16 -11.90 -7.15 17.08
N ARG A 17 -10.84 -6.35 16.90
CA ARG A 17 -10.78 -5.26 15.90
C ARG A 17 -10.54 -5.86 14.52
N ALA A 18 -11.31 -5.44 13.53
CA ALA A 18 -11.04 -5.78 12.13
C ALA A 18 -9.93 -4.87 11.59
N VAL A 19 -8.91 -5.45 10.94
CA VAL A 19 -7.77 -4.69 10.41
C VAL A 19 -7.45 -5.15 8.99
N ALA A 20 -7.41 -4.20 8.05
CA ALA A 20 -6.88 -4.43 6.71
C ALA A 20 -5.47 -3.83 6.61
N VAL A 21 -4.53 -4.57 6.03
CA VAL A 21 -3.14 -4.13 5.85
C VAL A 21 -2.77 -4.13 4.38
N ASN A 22 -2.53 -2.94 3.84
CA ASN A 22 -2.05 -2.72 2.49
C ASN A 22 -0.51 -2.70 2.48
N ASN A 23 0.09 -3.87 2.24
CA ASN A 23 1.56 -4.03 2.22
C ASN A 23 2.15 -4.24 0.82
N VAL A 24 1.31 -4.52 -0.19
CA VAL A 24 1.80 -4.80 -1.54
C VAL A 24 2.60 -3.60 -2.07
N GLY A 25 3.71 -3.91 -2.71
CA GLY A 25 4.63 -2.92 -3.24
C GLY A 25 5.71 -3.56 -4.09
N PHE A 26 6.08 -2.91 -5.19
CA PHE A 26 7.29 -3.23 -5.94
C PHE A 26 7.97 -1.97 -6.46
N PHE A 27 9.22 -2.11 -6.87
CA PHE A 27 10.01 -1.03 -7.45
C PHE A 27 11.15 -1.56 -8.31
N PHE A 28 11.75 -0.64 -9.06
CA PHE A 28 13.04 -0.80 -9.71
C PHE A 28 13.92 0.41 -9.39
N LEU A 29 15.23 0.25 -9.54
CA LEU A 29 16.20 1.33 -9.43
C LEU A 29 16.53 1.84 -10.83
N LYS A 30 16.10 3.06 -11.15
CA LYS A 30 16.36 3.66 -12.46
C LYS A 30 16.35 5.19 -12.36
N PRO A 31 17.33 5.90 -12.94
CA PRO A 31 17.32 7.36 -12.98
C PRO A 31 16.00 7.88 -13.55
N ALA A 32 15.43 8.92 -12.94
CA ALA A 32 14.12 9.45 -13.31
C ALA A 32 14.00 9.76 -14.81
N VAL A 33 15.07 10.30 -15.41
CA VAL A 33 15.17 10.65 -16.84
C VAL A 33 15.06 9.46 -17.79
N ASN A 34 15.23 8.23 -17.30
CA ASN A 34 15.18 7.00 -18.09
C ASN A 34 13.89 6.20 -17.85
N VAL A 35 13.02 6.65 -16.94
CA VAL A 35 11.76 5.95 -16.61
C VAL A 35 10.75 6.18 -17.72
N THR A 36 10.15 5.11 -18.24
CA THR A 36 9.09 5.25 -19.24
C THR A 36 7.73 5.51 -18.59
N PRO A 37 6.77 6.09 -19.32
CA PRO A 37 5.40 6.27 -18.82
C PRO A 37 4.74 4.95 -18.38
N GLU A 38 5.00 3.85 -19.09
CA GLU A 38 4.45 2.52 -18.81
C GLU A 38 5.03 1.96 -17.50
N GLU A 39 6.33 2.15 -17.27
CA GLU A 39 6.99 1.73 -16.03
C GLU A 39 6.47 2.52 -14.82
N LEU A 40 6.31 3.83 -14.96
CA LEU A 40 5.70 4.68 -13.94
C LEU A 40 4.26 4.23 -13.66
N SER A 41 3.44 4.07 -14.70
CA SER A 41 2.05 3.66 -14.58
C SER A 41 1.92 2.29 -13.91
N SER A 42 2.79 1.33 -14.25
CA SER A 42 2.80 0.01 -13.61
C SER A 42 3.04 0.10 -12.10
N VAL A 43 4.02 0.90 -11.66
CA VAL A 43 4.33 1.08 -10.23
C VAL A 43 3.21 1.84 -9.50
N MET A 44 2.62 2.86 -10.14
CA MET A 44 1.49 3.61 -9.56
C MET A 44 0.25 2.72 -9.40
N ALA A 45 -0.11 1.95 -10.43
CA ALA A 45 -1.22 1.01 -10.38
C ALA A 45 -1.01 -0.04 -9.28
N GLY A 46 0.22 -0.58 -9.20
CA GLY A 46 0.59 -1.61 -8.25
C GLY A 46 0.65 -1.17 -6.80
N ASN A 47 1.13 0.04 -6.52
CA ASN A 47 1.42 0.50 -5.16
C ASN A 47 0.39 1.50 -4.61
N LEU A 48 -0.11 2.41 -5.43
CA LEU A 48 -1.04 3.46 -4.99
C LEU A 48 -2.50 3.06 -5.25
N GLU A 49 -2.84 2.81 -6.52
CA GLU A 49 -4.23 2.55 -6.93
C GLU A 49 -4.76 1.26 -6.30
N SER A 50 -3.95 0.20 -6.25
CA SER A 50 -4.32 -1.06 -5.62
C SER A 50 -4.70 -0.88 -4.14
N CYS A 51 -3.91 -0.13 -3.37
CA CYS A 51 -4.17 0.14 -1.96
C CYS A 51 -5.44 0.97 -1.77
N PHE A 52 -5.65 1.95 -2.64
CA PHE A 52 -6.86 2.78 -2.63
C PHE A 52 -8.11 1.95 -2.90
N HIS A 53 -8.11 1.15 -3.96
CA HIS A 53 -9.26 0.31 -4.32
C HIS A 53 -9.53 -0.79 -3.29
N LEU A 54 -8.48 -1.44 -2.75
CA LEU A 54 -8.65 -2.38 -1.65
C LEU A 54 -9.27 -1.70 -0.42
N SER A 55 -8.86 -0.47 -0.10
CA SER A 55 -9.44 0.30 1.00
C SER A 55 -10.93 0.59 0.78
N GLN A 56 -11.34 0.92 -0.46
CA GLN A 56 -12.75 1.10 -0.80
C GLN A 56 -13.56 -0.19 -0.60
N LEU A 57 -13.01 -1.34 -1.02
CA LEU A 57 -13.68 -2.63 -0.92
C LEU A 57 -13.84 -3.12 0.53
N VAL A 58 -12.83 -2.92 1.38
CA VAL A 58 -12.88 -3.37 2.78
C VAL A 58 -13.61 -2.39 3.71
N HIS A 59 -13.76 -1.13 3.31
CA HIS A 59 -14.38 -0.09 4.15
C HIS A 59 -15.78 -0.47 4.67
N PRO A 60 -16.73 -1.01 3.86
CA PRO A 60 -18.03 -1.44 4.38
C PRO A 60 -17.94 -2.51 5.47
N LEU A 61 -17.04 -3.48 5.31
CA LEU A 61 -16.84 -4.56 6.29
C LEU A 61 -16.23 -4.02 7.59
N LEU A 62 -15.22 -3.16 7.48
CA LEU A 62 -14.58 -2.50 8.61
C LEU A 62 -15.55 -1.59 9.36
N LYS A 63 -16.41 -0.85 8.62
CA LYS A 63 -17.45 -0.01 9.20
C LYS A 63 -18.49 -0.83 9.96
N ALA A 64 -18.94 -1.96 9.40
CA ALA A 64 -19.89 -2.87 10.05
C ALA A 64 -19.34 -3.47 11.35
N SER A 65 -18.01 -3.65 11.44
CA SER A 65 -17.36 -4.15 12.67
C SER A 65 -17.40 -3.15 13.85
N GLY A 66 -17.70 -1.88 13.61
CA GLY A 66 -17.70 -0.81 14.63
C GLY A 66 -16.31 -0.43 15.19
N LYS A 67 -15.26 -1.20 14.88
CA LYS A 67 -13.87 -0.98 15.33
C LYS A 67 -12.83 -1.38 14.27
N GLY A 68 -13.10 -1.04 13.01
CA GLY A 68 -12.24 -1.36 11.87
C GLY A 68 -11.11 -0.36 11.64
N ASN A 69 -9.93 -0.83 11.19
CA ASN A 69 -8.79 0.02 10.83
C ASN A 69 -8.18 -0.41 9.49
N ILE A 70 -7.63 0.54 8.74
CA ILE A 70 -6.81 0.29 7.54
C ILE A 70 -5.40 0.79 7.83
N VAL A 71 -4.39 -0.03 7.53
CA VAL A 71 -2.97 0.30 7.70
C VAL A 71 -2.28 0.21 6.34
N ASN A 72 -1.75 1.34 5.86
CA ASN A 72 -0.95 1.40 4.62
C ASN A 72 0.54 1.38 4.96
N ILE A 73 1.27 0.42 4.40
CA ILE A 73 2.73 0.34 4.58
C ILE A 73 3.43 1.21 3.54
N SER A 74 4.06 2.27 4.05
CA SER A 74 4.86 3.24 3.30
C SER A 74 6.36 3.03 3.55
N GLY A 75 7.22 3.89 2.98
CA GLY A 75 8.67 3.84 3.14
C GLY A 75 9.28 5.20 3.44
N ILE A 76 10.42 5.24 4.14
CA ILE A 76 11.11 6.48 4.55
C ILE A 76 11.45 7.40 3.36
N SER A 77 11.68 6.82 2.17
CA SER A 77 11.93 7.56 0.93
C SER A 77 10.82 8.50 0.47
N THR A 78 9.63 8.40 1.07
CA THR A 78 8.51 9.31 0.79
C THR A 78 8.67 10.68 1.43
N VAL A 79 9.45 10.76 2.52
CA VAL A 79 9.69 12.00 3.29
C VAL A 79 11.15 12.43 3.32
N THR A 80 12.07 11.59 2.81
CA THR A 80 13.50 11.90 2.71
C THR A 80 14.03 11.56 1.32
N GLY A 81 14.82 12.47 0.73
CA GLY A 81 15.52 12.22 -0.52
C GLY A 81 16.75 11.32 -0.35
N PHE A 82 17.03 10.48 -1.36
CA PHE A 82 18.19 9.60 -1.40
C PHE A 82 19.04 9.90 -2.65
N PRO A 83 20.04 10.82 -2.57
CA PRO A 83 20.77 11.29 -3.75
C PRO A 83 21.54 10.19 -4.53
N THR A 84 21.91 9.11 -3.85
CA THR A 84 22.67 7.99 -4.44
C THR A 84 21.80 6.81 -4.85
N LEU A 85 20.49 6.83 -4.56
CA LEU A 85 19.57 5.75 -4.88
C LEU A 85 18.49 6.27 -5.83
N PRO A 86 18.42 5.77 -7.07
CA PRO A 86 17.42 6.21 -8.03
C PRO A 86 16.07 5.52 -7.75
N ILE A 87 15.43 5.91 -6.65
CA ILE A 87 14.20 5.31 -6.09
C ILE A 87 12.95 6.19 -6.26
N CYS A 88 13.05 7.28 -7.02
CA CYS A 88 12.01 8.31 -7.12
C CYS A 88 10.61 7.76 -7.44
N VAL A 89 10.49 6.80 -8.36
CA VAL A 89 9.19 6.21 -8.75
C VAL A 89 8.52 5.50 -7.58
N PHE A 90 9.29 4.74 -6.79
CA PHE A 90 8.76 4.10 -5.58
C PHE A 90 8.35 5.12 -4.52
N SER A 91 9.18 6.15 -4.32
CA SER A 91 8.89 7.23 -3.37
C SER A 91 7.59 7.95 -3.72
N THR A 92 7.34 8.23 -5.00
CA THR A 92 6.08 8.81 -5.46
C THR A 92 4.91 7.87 -5.23
N ALA A 93 5.05 6.59 -5.58
CA ALA A 93 3.95 5.63 -5.51
C ALA A 93 3.61 5.13 -4.09
N LYS A 94 4.46 5.42 -3.09
CA LYS A 94 4.25 5.09 -1.68
C LYS A 94 3.93 6.32 -0.82
N GLY A 95 3.91 7.52 -1.39
CA GLY A 95 3.45 8.72 -0.68
C GLY A 95 1.96 8.60 -0.37
N ASN A 96 1.61 8.71 0.92
CA ASN A 96 0.24 8.58 1.41
C ASN A 96 -0.48 9.92 1.40
#